data_AF-A0A4S4N2J4-F1
#
_entry.id   AF-A0A4S4N2J4-F1
#
_cell.length_a   1.000
_cell.length_b   1.000
_cell.length_c   1.000
_cell.angle_alpha   90.00
_cell.angle_beta   90.00
_cell.angle_gamma   90.00
#
_symmetry.space_group_name_H-M   'P 1'
#
loop_
_entity.id
_entity.type
_entity.pdbx_description
1 polymer ?
#
loop_
_entity_poly.entity_id
_entity_poly.type
_entity_poly.pdbx_seq_one_letter_code
_entity_poly.pdbx_strand_id
1 'polypeptide(L)'
;MAKGKKSSLKAALSSQQSRLKKKEEAKHAARIVEQKGQKKPQAKEIAPRTPTIPFVSSDRILLVGEGNFSYTRALAINPPESLQYLPAENITATAYDDEKECYAKYPEAEGIVAALREKGVQVLFQVDATKLDKCHALKGRRFDKIVWNFPHAGKGITDQDRNILSNQIMLLGFLRSASEYLTHGPLPQSAQLKPNKGKGKQEASDDEDEDEAGRNTTGDGAPSRGKLLITLRNVPPYTLWWRVRAKTSQEGEIERIVSDHNGFGSISRRTFAKPIIAAVNGSAYGGGTEMVMNCDIVVASEEATFQLPEVKRGVVAVQGGMPRLGRIAGHQLASEMLLTGRPVPAQEAYLRFGFVNKVVPKSQVLAAALDFALQICQNSPDAVQSTKRALVLTKQIADVEDVVAAHIRSPEGRRAYMSENIQEGLNAFGEVSQIDC
;
A
#
# COMPACT_ATOMS: atom_id res chain seq x y z
N MET A 1 -39.68 2.93 77.54
CA MET A 1 -38.29 2.85 77.02
C MET A 1 -38.18 3.69 75.75
N ALA A 2 -37.40 4.77 75.77
CA ALA A 2 -37.24 5.68 74.62
C ALA A 2 -35.78 5.76 74.17
N LYS A 3 -35.33 4.82 73.32
CA LYS A 3 -34.03 4.86 72.63
C LYS A 3 -34.17 4.21 71.25
N GLY A 4 -34.65 4.95 70.25
CA GLY A 4 -34.80 4.41 68.89
C GLY A 4 -34.76 5.41 67.72
N LYS A 5 -34.77 6.73 67.96
CA LYS A 5 -34.89 7.71 66.85
C LYS A 5 -33.63 8.53 66.54
N LYS A 6 -32.50 8.36 67.25
CA LYS A 6 -31.30 9.18 67.03
C LYS A 6 -30.28 8.61 66.04
N SER A 7 -30.27 7.30 65.74
CA SER A 7 -29.29 6.70 64.82
C SER A 7 -29.64 6.88 63.34
N SER A 8 -30.94 6.89 62.97
CA SER A 8 -31.35 6.97 61.56
C SER A 8 -31.16 8.37 60.96
N LEU A 9 -31.30 9.43 61.77
CA LEU A 9 -31.07 10.82 61.34
C LEU A 9 -29.60 11.10 61.04
N LYS A 10 -28.65 10.57 61.82
CA LYS A 10 -27.21 10.74 61.54
C LYS A 10 -26.77 10.06 60.24
N ALA A 11 -27.29 8.87 59.96
CA ALA A 11 -26.97 8.15 58.73
C ALA A 11 -27.56 8.84 57.49
N ALA A 12 -28.80 9.36 57.60
CA ALA A 12 -29.42 10.14 56.53
C ALA A 12 -28.67 11.45 56.25
N LEU A 13 -28.23 12.16 57.30
CA LEU A 13 -27.48 13.41 57.15
C LEU A 13 -26.11 13.19 56.48
N SER A 14 -25.40 12.12 56.85
CA SER A 14 -24.11 11.76 56.25
C SER A 14 -24.24 11.37 54.76
N SER A 15 -25.29 10.62 54.41
CA SER A 15 -25.61 10.29 53.01
C SER A 15 -25.96 11.53 52.20
N GLN A 16 -26.70 12.48 52.78
CA GLN A 16 -27.04 13.73 52.12
C GLN A 16 -25.81 14.65 51.95
N GLN A 17 -24.93 14.73 52.95
CA GLN A 17 -23.68 15.49 52.90
C GLN A 17 -22.70 14.92 51.85
N SER A 18 -22.57 13.59 51.76
CA SER A 18 -21.72 12.95 50.75
C SER A 18 -22.25 13.14 49.31
N ARG A 19 -23.58 13.13 49.12
CA ARG A 19 -24.22 13.43 47.83
C ARG A 19 -24.05 14.90 47.43
N LEU A 20 -24.13 15.83 48.38
CA LEU A 20 -23.88 17.24 48.14
C LEU A 20 -22.42 17.48 47.74
N LYS A 21 -21.47 16.85 48.44
CA LYS A 21 -20.04 16.95 48.13
C LYS A 21 -19.70 16.40 46.74
N LYS A 22 -20.24 15.23 46.37
CA LYS A 22 -20.10 14.68 45.01
C LYS A 22 -20.74 15.57 43.93
N LYS A 23 -21.85 16.25 44.25
CA LYS A 23 -22.52 17.18 43.33
C LYS A 23 -21.72 18.47 43.14
N GLU A 24 -21.03 18.95 44.17
CA GLU A 24 -20.11 20.08 44.07
C GLU A 24 -18.83 19.72 43.31
N GLU A 25 -18.26 18.53 43.55
CA GLU A 25 -17.11 18.02 42.80
C GLU A 25 -17.44 17.84 41.31
N ALA A 26 -18.62 17.31 40.98
CA ALA A 26 -19.09 17.19 39.61
C ALA A 26 -19.33 18.55 38.94
N LYS A 27 -19.86 19.54 39.68
CA LYS A 27 -20.02 20.92 39.18
C LYS A 27 -18.68 21.61 38.97
N HIS A 28 -17.70 21.35 39.83
CA HIS A 28 -16.34 21.89 39.69
C HIS A 28 -15.62 21.26 38.49
N ALA A 29 -15.73 19.95 38.30
CA ALA A 29 -15.21 19.25 37.13
C ALA A 29 -15.86 19.76 35.83
N ALA A 30 -17.17 20.00 35.83
CA ALA A 30 -17.88 20.57 34.67
C ALA A 30 -17.40 21.99 34.32
N ARG A 31 -17.16 22.85 35.33
CA ARG A 31 -16.60 24.19 35.12
C ARG A 31 -15.16 24.17 34.58
N ILE A 32 -14.34 23.21 34.99
CA ILE A 32 -12.99 23.02 34.45
C ILE A 32 -13.04 22.59 32.97
N VAL A 33 -14.02 21.77 32.60
CA VAL A 33 -14.24 21.35 31.20
C VAL A 33 -14.76 22.52 30.35
N GLU A 34 -15.68 23.33 30.86
CA GLU A 34 -16.16 24.54 30.16
C GLU A 34 -15.06 25.60 29.97
N GLN A 35 -14.18 25.80 30.96
CA GLN A 35 -13.03 26.71 30.83
C GLN A 35 -11.96 26.19 29.86
N LYS A 36 -11.82 24.87 29.68
CA LYS A 36 -10.92 24.26 28.67
C LYS A 36 -11.53 24.25 27.27
N GLY A 37 -12.86 24.34 27.13
CA GLY A 37 -13.60 24.35 25.87
C GLY A 37 -13.49 25.65 25.05
N GLN A 38 -12.91 26.72 25.59
CA GLN A 38 -12.81 28.02 24.91
C GLN A 38 -11.46 28.31 24.23
N LYS A 39 -10.55 27.33 24.11
CA LYS A 39 -9.40 27.45 23.21
C LYS A 39 -9.74 26.83 21.85
N LYS A 40 -10.07 27.69 20.88
CA LYS A 40 -10.12 27.29 19.45
C LYS A 40 -8.81 26.58 19.10
N PRO A 41 -8.84 25.35 18.55
CA PRO A 41 -7.64 24.72 18.05
C PRO A 41 -7.18 25.52 16.82
N GLN A 42 -6.00 26.13 16.90
CA GLN A 42 -5.28 26.57 15.71
C GLN A 42 -5.01 25.30 14.88
N ALA A 43 -5.60 25.24 13.70
CA ALA A 43 -5.28 24.22 12.71
C ALA A 43 -3.77 24.31 12.42
N LYS A 44 -2.99 23.31 12.87
CA LYS A 44 -1.66 23.10 12.30
C LYS A 44 -1.88 22.63 10.87
N GLU A 45 -1.52 23.45 9.90
CA GLU A 45 -1.45 23.07 8.50
C GLU A 45 -0.68 21.75 8.40
N ILE A 46 -1.37 20.73 7.88
CA ILE A 46 -0.74 19.48 7.48
C ILE A 46 0.16 19.87 6.32
N ALA A 47 1.48 19.82 6.52
CA ALA A 47 2.44 20.03 5.44
C ALA A 47 2.04 19.12 4.27
N PRO A 48 1.76 19.68 3.07
CA PRO A 48 1.28 18.90 1.95
C PRO A 48 2.32 17.83 1.63
N ARG A 49 1.89 16.56 1.63
CA ARG A 49 2.73 15.46 1.14
C ARG A 49 3.08 15.77 -0.30
N THR A 50 4.34 16.07 -0.55
CA THR A 50 4.84 16.39 -1.88
C THR A 50 4.64 15.16 -2.76
N PRO A 51 3.91 15.27 -3.88
CA PRO A 51 3.78 14.16 -4.81
C PRO A 51 5.17 13.72 -5.27
N THR A 52 5.45 12.41 -5.28
CA THR A 52 6.69 11.88 -5.86
C THR A 52 6.61 12.00 -7.39
N ILE A 53 6.92 13.19 -7.89
CA ILE A 53 7.03 13.47 -9.31
C ILE A 53 8.46 13.06 -9.71
N PRO A 54 8.65 12.03 -10.55
CA PRO A 54 9.98 11.50 -10.86
C PRO A 54 10.74 12.35 -11.88
N PHE A 55 10.26 13.57 -12.14
CA PHE A 55 10.77 14.50 -13.13
C PHE A 55 11.22 15.79 -12.45
N VAL A 56 12.18 16.46 -13.06
CA VAL A 56 12.55 17.84 -12.76
C VAL A 56 12.32 18.70 -14.01
N SER A 57 12.22 20.02 -13.84
CA SER A 57 11.93 20.96 -14.93
C SER A 57 12.99 20.99 -16.05
N SER A 58 14.19 20.45 -15.81
CA SER A 58 15.26 20.35 -16.80
C SER A 58 15.35 18.99 -17.51
N ASP A 59 14.54 17.99 -17.13
CA ASP A 59 14.62 16.66 -17.74
C ASP A 59 14.20 16.69 -19.22
N ARG A 60 14.94 15.99 -20.08
CA ARG A 60 14.46 15.56 -21.40
C ARG A 60 13.76 14.22 -21.27
N ILE A 61 12.50 14.16 -21.69
CA ILE A 61 11.59 13.05 -21.40
C ILE A 61 11.12 12.40 -22.70
N LEU A 62 11.30 11.08 -22.80
CA LEU A 62 10.68 10.26 -23.84
C LEU A 62 9.55 9.44 -23.23
N LEU A 63 8.33 9.64 -23.71
CA LEU A 63 7.14 8.87 -23.34
C LEU A 63 6.84 7.87 -24.46
N VAL A 64 6.89 6.59 -24.12
CA VAL A 64 6.79 5.48 -25.06
C VAL A 64 5.42 4.81 -24.97
N GLY A 65 4.75 4.63 -26.11
CA GLY A 65 3.52 3.85 -26.22
C GLY A 65 2.28 4.51 -25.61
N GLU A 66 2.16 5.83 -25.72
CA GLU A 66 0.93 6.55 -25.35
C GLU A 66 -0.23 6.10 -26.25
N GLY A 67 -1.41 5.87 -25.64
CA GLY A 67 -2.65 5.57 -26.38
C GLY A 67 -3.42 6.83 -26.75
N ASN A 68 -3.88 7.59 -25.75
CA ASN A 68 -4.64 8.82 -25.95
C ASN A 68 -3.88 10.10 -25.54
N PHE A 69 -2.58 9.99 -25.28
CA PHE A 69 -1.70 11.11 -24.89
C PHE A 69 -2.11 11.87 -23.61
N SER A 70 -3.00 11.31 -22.79
CA SER A 70 -3.49 11.96 -21.57
C SER A 70 -2.39 12.17 -20.52
N TYR A 71 -1.40 11.27 -20.45
CA TYR A 71 -0.26 11.42 -19.53
C TYR A 71 0.66 12.56 -20.00
N THR A 72 0.97 12.59 -21.29
CA THR A 72 1.69 13.72 -21.91
C THR A 72 0.99 15.05 -21.67
N ARG A 73 -0.34 15.10 -21.83
CA ARG A 73 -1.16 16.29 -21.55
C ARG A 73 -1.07 16.74 -20.10
N ALA A 74 -1.03 15.80 -19.15
CA ALA A 74 -0.86 16.14 -17.74
C ALA A 74 0.51 16.77 -17.46
N LEU A 75 1.58 16.30 -18.12
CA LEU A 75 2.92 16.87 -17.96
C LEU A 75 3.10 18.21 -18.68
N ALA A 76 2.57 18.34 -19.89
CA ALA A 76 2.81 19.50 -20.72
C ALA A 76 1.79 20.61 -20.48
N ILE A 77 0.50 20.31 -20.43
CA ILE A 77 -0.57 21.32 -20.42
C ILE A 77 -0.98 21.70 -18.99
N ASN A 78 -1.11 20.71 -18.10
CA ASN A 78 -1.52 20.89 -16.71
C ASN A 78 -0.44 20.42 -15.71
N PRO A 79 0.81 20.91 -15.80
CA PRO A 79 1.90 20.43 -14.97
C PRO A 79 1.63 20.71 -13.48
N PRO A 80 2.07 19.84 -12.57
CA PRO A 80 2.21 20.20 -11.17
C PRO A 80 3.21 21.36 -11.01
N GLU A 81 3.11 22.12 -9.91
CA GLU A 81 3.92 23.33 -9.66
C GLU A 81 5.43 23.10 -9.84
N SER A 82 5.95 21.94 -9.42
CA SER A 82 7.37 21.59 -9.57
C SER A 82 7.83 21.42 -11.03
N LEU A 83 6.91 21.27 -11.97
CA LEU A 83 7.16 21.10 -13.40
C LEU A 83 6.61 22.26 -14.24
N GLN A 84 6.11 23.34 -13.63
CA GLN A 84 5.52 24.46 -14.37
C GLN A 84 6.47 25.09 -15.40
N TYR A 85 7.78 24.97 -15.16
CA TYR A 85 8.85 25.47 -16.02
C TYR A 85 9.49 24.40 -16.90
N LEU A 86 8.93 23.18 -16.96
CA LEU A 86 9.39 22.16 -17.88
C LEU A 86 9.09 22.60 -19.33
N PRO A 87 10.10 22.83 -20.19
CA PRO A 87 9.86 23.19 -21.57
C PRO A 87 9.12 22.07 -22.30
N ALA A 88 8.05 22.41 -23.02
CA ALA A 88 7.27 21.41 -23.75
C ALA A 88 8.10 20.67 -24.82
N GLU A 89 9.08 21.36 -25.42
CA GLU A 89 10.05 20.81 -26.37
C GLU A 89 10.95 19.71 -25.78
N ASN A 90 11.12 19.69 -24.45
CA ASN A 90 11.84 18.62 -23.76
C ASN A 90 11.04 17.32 -23.67
N ILE A 91 9.74 17.34 -24.00
CA ILE A 91 8.87 16.18 -23.98
C ILE A 91 8.72 15.66 -25.41
N THR A 92 9.01 14.37 -25.59
CA THR A 92 8.73 13.63 -26.81
C THR A 92 7.78 12.49 -26.48
N ALA A 93 6.57 12.53 -27.02
CA ALA A 93 5.55 11.52 -26.82
C ALA A 93 5.37 10.67 -28.06
N THR A 94 5.22 9.37 -27.87
CA THR A 94 5.16 8.42 -28.98
C THR A 94 3.99 7.45 -28.84
N ALA A 95 3.39 7.07 -29.96
CA ALA A 95 2.39 6.01 -30.04
C ALA A 95 2.86 4.88 -30.97
N TYR A 96 2.41 3.65 -30.68
CA TYR A 96 2.72 2.48 -31.50
C TYR A 96 1.89 2.45 -32.79
N ASP A 97 0.61 2.78 -32.68
CA ASP A 97 -0.31 2.85 -33.82
C ASP A 97 0.07 4.02 -34.75
N ASP A 98 -0.38 3.97 -36.01
CA ASP A 98 -0.37 5.17 -36.84
C ASP A 98 -1.38 6.20 -36.35
N GLU A 99 -1.26 7.43 -36.84
CA GLU A 99 -2.06 8.56 -36.37
C GLU A 99 -3.56 8.36 -36.58
N LYS A 100 -3.98 7.80 -37.72
CA LYS A 100 -5.40 7.58 -38.02
C LYS A 100 -5.97 6.46 -37.16
N GLU A 101 -5.24 5.36 -37.02
CA GLU A 101 -5.62 4.25 -36.15
C GLU A 101 -5.72 4.68 -34.69
N CYS A 102 -4.77 5.49 -34.22
CA CYS A 102 -4.77 6.04 -32.87
C CYS A 102 -6.05 6.85 -32.61
N TYR A 103 -6.42 7.75 -33.53
CA TYR A 103 -7.64 8.57 -33.38
C TYR A 103 -8.92 7.74 -33.52
N ALA A 104 -8.93 6.69 -34.35
CA ALA A 104 -10.06 5.78 -34.42
C ALA A 104 -10.27 5.01 -33.10
N LYS A 105 -9.18 4.57 -32.45
CA LYS A 105 -9.23 3.88 -31.14
C LYS A 105 -9.55 4.83 -30.00
N TYR A 106 -9.02 6.06 -30.05
CA TYR A 106 -9.15 7.09 -29.02
C TYR A 106 -9.55 8.43 -29.66
N PRO A 107 -10.84 8.69 -29.90
CA PRO A 107 -11.29 9.91 -30.57
C PRO A 107 -10.84 11.20 -29.87
N GLU A 108 -10.71 11.19 -28.54
CA GLU A 108 -10.22 12.35 -27.79
C GLU A 108 -8.74 12.67 -28.03
N ALA A 109 -7.96 11.72 -28.56
CA ALA A 109 -6.54 11.88 -28.80
C ALA A 109 -6.24 12.95 -29.85
N GLU A 110 -7.12 13.14 -30.84
CA GLU A 110 -6.92 14.16 -31.89
C GLU A 110 -6.83 15.56 -31.30
N GLY A 111 -7.80 15.94 -30.46
CA GLY A 111 -7.80 17.23 -29.77
C GLY A 111 -6.64 17.38 -28.78
N ILE A 112 -6.24 16.29 -28.11
CA ILE A 112 -5.10 16.30 -27.19
C ILE A 112 -3.79 16.51 -27.97
N VAL A 113 -3.57 15.78 -29.06
CA VAL A 113 -2.35 15.88 -29.87
C VAL A 113 -2.23 17.25 -30.52
N ALA A 114 -3.33 17.83 -31.00
CA ALA A 114 -3.34 19.20 -31.51
C ALA A 114 -2.84 20.20 -30.45
N ALA A 115 -3.40 20.15 -29.24
CA ALA A 115 -3.00 21.04 -28.14
C ALA A 115 -1.54 20.80 -27.68
N LEU A 116 -1.07 19.55 -27.72
CA LEU A 116 0.33 19.21 -27.40
C LEU A 116 1.31 19.77 -28.41
N ARG A 117 1.02 19.62 -29.71
CA ARG A 117 1.83 20.16 -30.80
C ARG A 117 1.86 21.68 -30.78
N GLU A 118 0.71 22.32 -30.52
CA GLU A 118 0.62 23.78 -30.33
C GLU A 118 1.51 24.27 -29.19
N LYS A 119 1.60 23.50 -28.11
CA LYS A 119 2.47 23.82 -26.97
C LYS A 119 3.96 23.54 -27.24
N GLY A 120 4.31 22.89 -28.34
CA GLY A 120 5.70 22.57 -28.72
C GLY A 120 6.17 21.16 -28.31
N VAL A 121 5.27 20.28 -27.87
CA VAL A 121 5.61 18.87 -27.60
C VAL A 121 5.79 18.13 -28.92
N GLN A 122 6.87 17.35 -29.04
CA GLN A 122 7.05 16.48 -30.20
C GLN A 122 6.20 15.22 -30.05
N VAL A 123 5.24 15.01 -30.95
CA VAL A 123 4.38 13.82 -30.98
C VAL A 123 4.72 12.97 -32.21
N LEU A 124 5.10 11.71 -31.99
CA LEU A 124 5.48 10.75 -33.02
C LEU A 124 4.55 9.54 -33.01
N PHE A 125 4.21 9.03 -34.19
CA PHE A 125 3.41 7.81 -34.37
C PHE A 125 4.25 6.70 -34.98
N GLN A 126 3.75 5.46 -34.96
CA GLN A 126 4.47 4.28 -35.49
C GLN A 126 5.83 4.04 -34.84
N VAL A 127 5.91 4.23 -33.52
CA VAL A 127 7.14 3.99 -32.74
C VAL A 127 7.05 2.67 -31.98
N ASP A 128 7.82 1.68 -32.42
CA ASP A 128 8.01 0.42 -31.71
C ASP A 128 9.04 0.61 -30.58
N ALA A 129 8.57 0.47 -29.34
CA ALA A 129 9.39 0.57 -28.13
C ALA A 129 10.59 -0.41 -28.12
N THR A 130 10.46 -1.54 -28.80
CA THR A 130 11.53 -2.56 -28.89
C THR A 130 12.56 -2.26 -29.99
N LYS A 131 12.31 -1.24 -30.82
CA LYS A 131 13.10 -0.87 -32.00
C LYS A 131 13.17 0.65 -32.20
N LEU A 132 13.51 1.38 -31.13
CA LEU A 132 13.66 2.84 -31.17
C LEU A 132 14.71 3.31 -32.20
N ASP A 133 15.69 2.45 -32.56
CA ASP A 133 16.69 2.66 -33.61
C ASP A 133 16.07 2.89 -35.00
N LYS A 134 14.87 2.35 -35.23
CA LYS A 134 14.12 2.54 -36.48
C LYS A 134 13.40 3.86 -36.55
N CYS A 135 13.23 4.56 -35.42
CA CYS A 135 12.62 5.88 -35.41
C CYS A 135 13.67 6.96 -35.73
N HIS A 136 13.72 7.38 -37.00
CA HIS A 136 14.67 8.40 -37.45
C HIS A 136 14.59 9.73 -36.67
N ALA A 137 13.40 10.11 -36.20
CA ALA A 137 13.19 11.33 -35.40
C ALA A 137 13.87 11.29 -34.02
N LEU A 138 14.22 10.10 -33.51
CA LEU A 138 14.95 9.95 -32.25
C LEU A 138 16.47 9.87 -32.46
N LYS A 139 16.95 9.72 -33.70
CA LYS A 139 18.37 9.50 -33.99
C LYS A 139 19.23 10.64 -33.45
N GLY A 140 20.26 10.29 -32.69
CA GLY A 140 21.19 11.25 -32.07
C GLY A 140 20.65 11.95 -30.82
N ARG A 141 19.40 11.71 -30.43
CA ARG A 141 18.83 12.27 -29.19
C ARG A 141 19.20 11.42 -27.98
N ARG A 142 19.18 12.06 -26.81
CA ARG A 142 19.38 11.44 -25.51
C ARG A 142 18.37 12.01 -24.52
N PHE A 143 17.91 11.16 -23.61
CA PHE A 143 16.87 11.47 -22.65
C PHE A 143 17.34 11.18 -21.23
N ASP A 144 16.96 12.06 -20.32
CA ASP A 144 17.21 11.93 -18.88
C ASP A 144 16.19 10.97 -18.24
N LYS A 145 15.00 10.89 -18.85
CA LYS A 145 13.91 9.99 -18.46
C LYS A 145 13.31 9.34 -19.69
N ILE A 146 13.24 8.01 -19.71
CA ILE A 146 12.43 7.25 -20.66
C ILE A 146 11.34 6.54 -19.88
N VAL A 147 10.08 6.75 -20.25
CA VAL A 147 8.93 6.21 -19.56
C VAL A 147 8.14 5.30 -20.49
N TRP A 148 7.89 4.06 -20.08
CA TRP A 148 6.93 3.19 -20.76
C TRP A 148 5.80 2.82 -19.82
N ASN A 149 4.63 3.40 -20.11
CA ASN A 149 3.46 3.21 -19.27
C ASN A 149 2.65 1.98 -19.70
N PHE A 150 2.47 1.04 -18.77
CA PHE A 150 1.63 -0.16 -18.95
C PHE A 150 1.93 -0.99 -20.22
N PRO A 151 3.19 -1.37 -20.47
CA PRO A 151 3.52 -2.19 -21.63
C PRO A 151 2.79 -3.53 -21.60
N HIS A 152 2.18 -3.90 -22.72
CA HIS A 152 1.62 -5.23 -22.94
C HIS A 152 1.73 -5.63 -24.41
N ALA A 153 1.92 -6.92 -24.69
CA ALA A 153 2.09 -7.41 -26.04
C ALA A 153 0.79 -7.42 -26.87
N GLY A 154 -0.38 -7.39 -26.21
CA GLY A 154 -1.69 -7.28 -26.88
C GLY A 154 -2.07 -8.45 -27.81
N LYS A 155 -1.32 -9.57 -27.79
CA LYS A 155 -1.44 -10.66 -28.79
C LYS A 155 -2.64 -11.61 -28.64
N GLY A 156 -3.55 -11.35 -27.69
CA GLY A 156 -4.71 -12.23 -27.46
C GLY A 156 -4.37 -13.70 -27.16
N ILE A 157 -3.16 -13.98 -26.65
CA ILE A 157 -2.69 -15.34 -26.37
C ILE A 157 -3.45 -15.89 -25.17
N THR A 158 -4.23 -16.96 -25.39
CA THR A 158 -5.03 -17.63 -24.36
C THR A 158 -4.18 -18.45 -23.38
N ASP A 159 -3.10 -19.05 -23.88
CA ASP A 159 -2.10 -19.77 -23.08
C ASP A 159 -1.32 -18.80 -22.17
N GLN A 160 -1.39 -19.02 -20.85
CA GLN A 160 -0.83 -18.08 -19.87
C GLN A 160 0.69 -18.00 -19.93
N ASP A 161 1.39 -19.12 -20.06
CA ASP A 161 2.85 -19.15 -20.05
C ASP A 161 3.44 -18.48 -21.30
N ARG A 162 2.83 -18.74 -22.47
CA ARG A 162 3.20 -18.05 -23.72
C ARG A 162 2.87 -16.56 -23.67
N ASN A 163 1.80 -16.17 -23.00
CA ASN A 163 1.44 -14.77 -22.80
C ASN A 163 2.48 -14.08 -21.88
N ILE A 164 2.84 -14.69 -20.76
CA ILE A 164 3.90 -14.22 -19.85
C ILE A 164 5.21 -14.07 -20.62
N LEU A 165 5.65 -15.11 -21.31
CA LEU A 165 6.89 -15.11 -22.09
C LEU A 165 6.88 -14.00 -23.16
N SER A 166 5.76 -13.80 -23.87
CA SER A 166 5.66 -12.73 -24.87
C SER A 166 5.81 -11.34 -24.27
N ASN A 167 5.27 -11.09 -23.07
CA ASN A 167 5.43 -9.80 -22.39
C ASN A 167 6.86 -9.62 -21.85
N GLN A 168 7.48 -10.69 -21.34
CA GLN A 168 8.89 -10.68 -20.91
C GLN A 168 9.84 -10.35 -22.06
N ILE A 169 9.67 -10.99 -23.22
CA ILE A 169 10.48 -10.73 -24.43
C ILE A 169 10.33 -9.28 -24.88
N MET A 170 9.11 -8.74 -24.87
CA MET A 170 8.85 -7.35 -25.22
C MET A 170 9.53 -6.38 -24.26
N LEU A 171 9.45 -6.61 -22.95
CA LEU A 171 10.13 -5.79 -21.95
C LEU A 171 11.66 -5.83 -22.13
N LEU A 172 12.23 -7.02 -22.35
CA LEU A 172 13.66 -7.17 -22.62
C LEU A 172 14.09 -6.46 -23.91
N GLY A 173 13.27 -6.53 -24.97
CA GLY A 173 13.48 -5.81 -26.22
C GLY A 173 13.53 -4.30 -26.00
N PHE A 174 12.59 -3.75 -25.24
CA PHE A 174 12.59 -2.34 -24.88
C PHE A 174 13.78 -1.93 -24.03
N LEU A 175 14.13 -2.69 -22.99
CA LEU A 175 15.29 -2.36 -22.14
C LEU A 175 16.58 -2.28 -22.97
N ARG A 176 16.76 -3.18 -23.94
CA ARG A 176 17.88 -3.14 -24.87
C ARG A 176 17.82 -1.89 -25.74
N SER A 177 16.68 -1.66 -26.40
CA SER A 177 16.51 -0.54 -27.32
C SER A 177 16.64 0.82 -26.65
N ALA A 178 16.02 1.02 -25.48
CA ALA A 178 16.03 2.28 -24.75
C ALA A 178 17.40 2.62 -24.16
N SER A 179 18.25 1.62 -23.89
CA SER A 179 19.56 1.85 -23.25
C SER A 179 20.48 2.78 -24.05
N GLU A 180 20.37 2.78 -25.38
CA GLU A 180 21.16 3.63 -26.29
C GLU A 180 20.72 5.09 -26.31
N TYR A 181 19.52 5.37 -25.79
CA TYR A 181 18.89 6.69 -25.79
C TYR A 181 18.95 7.37 -24.43
N LEU A 182 19.46 6.70 -23.39
CA LEU A 182 19.65 7.31 -22.07
C LEU A 182 20.91 8.18 -22.05
N THR A 183 20.84 9.30 -21.33
CA THR A 183 22.04 10.09 -21.03
C THR A 183 23.08 9.27 -20.27
N HIS A 184 24.34 9.49 -20.60
CA HIS A 184 25.46 8.86 -19.90
C HIS A 184 25.80 9.64 -18.63
N GLY A 185 26.30 8.91 -17.64
CA GLY A 185 26.63 9.48 -16.35
C GLY A 185 27.04 8.41 -15.34
N PRO A 186 27.58 8.79 -14.17
CA PRO A 186 27.64 7.89 -13.03
C PRO A 186 26.26 7.30 -12.74
N LEU A 187 26.25 6.06 -12.27
CA LEU A 187 25.03 5.48 -11.70
C LEU A 187 24.50 6.46 -10.64
N PRO A 188 23.23 6.86 -10.70
CA PRO A 188 22.64 7.62 -9.62
C PRO A 188 22.92 6.86 -8.32
N GLN A 189 23.28 7.55 -7.24
CA GLN A 189 23.23 6.98 -5.89
C GLN A 189 21.76 6.75 -5.53
N SER A 190 21.08 5.84 -6.22
CA SER A 190 19.81 5.29 -5.80
C SER A 190 20.13 4.46 -4.56
N ALA A 191 19.89 5.04 -3.38
CA ALA A 191 19.98 4.41 -2.07
C ALA A 191 21.08 3.34 -2.02
N GLN A 192 22.32 3.75 -1.71
CA GLN A 192 23.26 2.80 -1.12
C GLN A 192 22.51 2.16 0.07
N LEU A 193 22.02 0.93 -0.13
CA LEU A 193 21.74 0.02 0.96
C LEU A 193 23.06 -0.03 1.71
N LYS A 194 23.14 0.70 2.83
CA LYS A 194 24.30 0.65 3.71
C LYS A 194 24.57 -0.84 3.93
N PRO A 195 25.75 -1.36 3.59
CA PRO A 195 26.09 -2.72 3.97
C PRO A 195 26.03 -2.73 5.50
N ASN A 196 25.13 -3.54 6.05
CA ASN A 196 24.98 -3.68 7.48
C ASN A 196 26.22 -4.43 7.97
N LYS A 197 27.29 -3.70 8.29
CA LYS A 197 28.46 -4.24 8.99
C LYS A 197 28.05 -4.55 10.42
N GLY A 198 27.44 -5.73 10.63
CA GLY A 198 27.59 -6.42 11.90
C GLY A 198 29.04 -6.88 12.00
N LYS A 199 29.83 -6.27 12.90
CA LYS A 199 31.21 -6.68 13.16
C LYS A 199 31.22 -7.76 14.25
N GLY A 200 31.84 -8.88 13.86
CA GLY A 200 32.38 -9.98 14.65
C GLY A 200 32.66 -11.10 13.65
N LYS A 201 33.86 -11.27 13.07
CA LYS A 201 35.23 -11.18 13.61
C LYS A 201 36.24 -10.53 12.63
N GLN A 202 37.39 -10.18 13.21
CA GLN A 202 38.69 -9.72 12.65
C GLN A 202 39.03 -10.27 11.25
N GLU A 203 39.67 -9.52 10.34
CA GLU A 203 41.06 -9.06 10.43
C GLU A 203 41.31 -7.63 9.92
N ALA A 204 42.47 -7.11 10.31
CA ALA A 204 42.91 -5.72 10.39
C ALA A 204 43.45 -5.12 9.09
N SER A 205 43.26 -3.81 8.92
CA SER A 205 44.35 -2.82 8.92
C SER A 205 43.75 -1.41 8.93
N ASP A 206 44.26 -0.63 9.87
CA ASP A 206 43.79 0.69 10.30
C ASP A 206 44.00 1.79 9.25
N ASP A 207 43.12 2.79 9.27
CA ASP A 207 43.53 4.17 9.50
C ASP A 207 42.30 4.99 9.93
N GLU A 208 42.41 5.44 11.18
CA GLU A 208 41.70 6.48 11.96
C GLU A 208 41.67 7.83 11.17
N ASP A 209 40.86 8.86 11.40
CA ASP A 209 39.92 9.25 12.46
C ASP A 209 39.06 10.45 11.96
N GLU A 210 37.94 10.67 12.65
CA GLU A 210 37.28 11.95 12.99
C GLU A 210 37.04 13.07 11.95
N ASP A 211 35.77 13.47 11.78
CA ASP A 211 35.31 14.82 12.19
C ASP A 211 33.80 15.04 11.97
N GLU A 212 33.16 15.61 13.01
CA GLU A 212 31.85 16.27 12.95
C GLU A 212 31.87 17.47 11.98
N ALA A 213 30.78 17.68 11.22
CA ALA A 213 30.13 18.99 11.07
C ALA A 213 29.06 18.93 9.96
N GLY A 214 27.92 19.55 10.22
CA GLY A 214 26.84 19.66 9.24
C GLY A 214 27.25 20.43 7.98
N ARG A 215 26.65 20.06 6.85
CA ARG A 215 26.38 21.01 5.76
C ARG A 215 25.19 20.56 4.93
N ASN A 216 24.09 21.28 5.13
CA ASN A 216 23.21 21.68 4.05
C ASN A 216 24.09 22.40 3.00
N THR A 217 24.02 22.02 1.72
CA THR A 217 23.90 22.92 0.55
C THR A 217 24.24 22.20 -0.77
N THR A 218 23.27 22.25 -1.70
CA THR A 218 23.40 22.57 -3.14
C THR A 218 24.39 21.80 -4.03
N GLY A 219 23.80 21.21 -5.10
CA GLY A 219 24.27 21.28 -6.48
C GLY A 219 25.72 20.90 -6.78
N ASP A 220 25.89 19.74 -7.43
CA ASP A 220 27.01 19.61 -8.36
C ASP A 220 26.56 18.93 -9.66
N GLY A 221 26.94 19.55 -10.77
CA GLY A 221 26.45 19.34 -12.13
C GLY A 221 27.04 18.13 -12.85
N ALA A 222 27.16 16.99 -12.17
CA ALA A 222 27.51 15.74 -12.83
C ALA A 222 26.24 15.13 -13.45
N PRO A 223 26.16 14.91 -14.78
CA PRO A 223 25.00 14.27 -15.38
C PRO A 223 24.88 12.86 -14.80
N SER A 224 23.88 12.58 -13.97
CA SER A 224 23.59 11.21 -13.56
C SER A 224 23.10 10.41 -14.78
N ARG A 225 23.40 9.11 -14.87
CA ARG A 225 22.88 8.28 -15.95
C ARG A 225 21.35 8.43 -16.06
N GLY A 226 20.84 8.51 -17.28
CA GLY A 226 19.41 8.60 -17.55
C GLY A 226 18.65 7.45 -16.87
N LYS A 227 17.41 7.72 -16.45
CA LYS A 227 16.56 6.75 -15.75
C LYS A 227 15.48 6.21 -16.69
N LEU A 228 15.20 4.93 -16.54
CA LEU A 228 14.12 4.26 -17.24
C LEU A 228 13.02 3.92 -16.23
N LEU A 229 11.80 4.36 -16.53
CA LEU A 229 10.63 4.19 -15.68
C LEU A 229 9.64 3.29 -16.42
N ILE A 230 9.37 2.11 -15.86
CA ILE A 230 8.32 1.22 -16.37
C ILE A 230 7.21 1.18 -15.34
N THR A 231 6.00 1.58 -15.72
CA THR A 231 4.84 1.38 -14.86
C THR A 231 4.19 0.05 -15.21
N LEU A 232 4.30 -0.90 -14.29
CA LEU A 232 3.60 -2.17 -14.41
C LEU A 232 2.21 -2.05 -13.79
N ARG A 233 1.22 -2.53 -14.54
CA ARG A 233 -0.14 -2.61 -14.07
C ARG A 233 -0.34 -3.88 -13.28
N ASN A 234 -0.81 -3.79 -12.03
CA ASN A 234 -1.36 -4.92 -11.30
C ASN A 234 -2.88 -4.79 -11.03
N VAL A 235 -3.56 -3.80 -11.65
CA VAL A 235 -5.00 -3.48 -11.44
C VAL A 235 -5.64 -2.82 -12.68
N PRO A 236 -6.93 -2.99 -13.02
CA PRO A 236 -7.58 -2.56 -14.30
C PRO A 236 -7.55 -1.04 -14.65
N PRO A 237 -7.66 -0.65 -15.97
CA PRO A 237 -7.49 0.72 -16.56
C PRO A 237 -8.03 1.92 -15.80
N TYR A 238 -7.31 3.06 -15.84
CA TYR A 238 -7.77 4.36 -15.30
C TYR A 238 -9.09 4.81 -15.95
N THR A 239 -9.34 4.45 -17.21
CA THR A 239 -10.62 4.67 -17.91
C THR A 239 -11.78 3.85 -17.34
N LEU A 240 -11.51 2.83 -16.51
CA LEU A 240 -12.51 2.03 -15.82
C LEU A 240 -12.82 2.49 -14.40
N TRP A 241 -12.05 3.45 -13.85
CA TRP A 241 -12.30 3.97 -12.50
C TRP A 241 -13.61 4.76 -12.40
N TRP A 242 -14.09 5.31 -13.51
CA TRP A 242 -15.40 5.97 -13.61
C TRP A 242 -16.45 5.13 -14.35
N ARG A 243 -16.06 4.26 -15.30
CA ARG A 243 -17.01 3.43 -16.08
C ARG A 243 -17.54 2.21 -15.33
N VAL A 244 -16.88 1.67 -14.31
CA VAL A 244 -17.44 0.55 -13.52
C VAL A 244 -18.60 1.00 -12.63
N ARG A 245 -18.81 2.31 -12.45
CA ARG A 245 -20.03 2.86 -11.80
C ARG A 245 -21.18 3.12 -12.77
N ALA A 246 -21.00 2.97 -14.08
CA ALA A 246 -22.03 3.27 -15.06
C ALA A 246 -22.59 1.97 -15.69
N LYS A 247 -23.80 1.60 -15.25
CA LYS A 247 -24.68 0.56 -15.83
C LYS A 247 -24.22 -0.89 -15.67
N THR A 248 -23.93 -1.31 -14.43
CA THR A 248 -24.24 -2.71 -14.09
C THR A 248 -25.65 -2.67 -13.49
N SER A 249 -26.56 -3.56 -13.90
CA SER A 249 -27.78 -3.75 -13.12
C SER A 249 -27.40 -4.10 -11.68
N GLN A 250 -28.24 -3.79 -10.70
CA GLN A 250 -27.98 -4.18 -9.31
C GLN A 250 -27.67 -5.70 -9.21
N GLU A 251 -28.35 -6.51 -10.04
CA GLU A 251 -28.09 -7.94 -10.18
C GLU A 251 -26.67 -8.25 -10.69
N GLY A 252 -26.16 -7.53 -11.70
CA GLY A 252 -24.79 -7.75 -12.18
C GLY A 252 -23.72 -7.24 -11.21
N GLU A 253 -24.04 -6.28 -10.33
CA GLU A 253 -23.13 -5.88 -9.25
C GLU A 253 -23.06 -6.95 -8.16
N ILE A 254 -24.20 -7.53 -7.78
CA ILE A 254 -24.27 -8.68 -6.87
C ILE A 254 -23.46 -9.85 -7.43
N GLU A 255 -23.68 -10.20 -8.70
CA GLU A 255 -22.97 -11.31 -9.34
C GLU A 255 -21.45 -11.05 -9.42
N ARG A 256 -21.05 -9.80 -9.67
CA ARG A 256 -19.63 -9.41 -9.64
C ARG A 256 -19.02 -9.56 -8.24
N ILE A 257 -19.76 -9.20 -7.19
CA ILE A 257 -19.30 -9.36 -5.81
C ILE A 257 -19.20 -10.85 -5.47
N VAL A 258 -20.17 -11.68 -5.84
CA VAL A 258 -20.14 -13.13 -5.61
C VAL A 258 -18.97 -13.78 -6.35
N SER A 259 -18.76 -13.42 -7.61
CA SER A 259 -17.71 -13.99 -8.47
C SER A 259 -16.29 -13.47 -8.19
N ASP A 260 -16.11 -12.30 -7.58
CA ASP A 260 -14.78 -11.79 -7.22
C ASP A 260 -14.25 -12.47 -5.95
N HIS A 261 -13.23 -13.32 -6.11
CA HIS A 261 -12.64 -14.06 -4.99
C HIS A 261 -11.58 -13.25 -4.21
N ASN A 262 -11.14 -12.11 -4.74
CA ASN A 262 -10.08 -11.29 -4.14
C ASN A 262 -10.64 -10.09 -3.36
N GLY A 263 -11.83 -9.63 -3.75
CA GLY A 263 -12.53 -8.53 -3.10
C GLY A 263 -11.88 -7.16 -3.34
N PHE A 264 -12.29 -6.19 -2.52
CA PHE A 264 -11.81 -4.81 -2.59
C PHE A 264 -10.29 -4.72 -2.46
N GLY A 265 -9.69 -3.88 -3.32
CA GLY A 265 -8.23 -3.73 -3.42
C GLY A 265 -7.49 -5.02 -3.77
N SER A 266 -8.20 -6.05 -4.25
CA SER A 266 -7.68 -7.41 -4.48
C SER A 266 -7.00 -8.03 -3.24
N ILE A 267 -7.41 -7.58 -2.05
CA ILE A 267 -6.87 -8.03 -0.77
C ILE A 267 -7.99 -8.42 0.18
N SER A 268 -9.11 -7.70 0.21
CA SER A 268 -10.10 -7.85 1.29
C SER A 268 -10.78 -9.22 1.37
N ARG A 269 -10.74 -10.06 0.31
CA ARG A 269 -11.24 -11.45 0.32
C ARG A 269 -10.21 -12.49 -0.13
N ARG A 270 -9.00 -12.04 -0.45
CA ARG A 270 -7.95 -12.88 -1.04
C ARG A 270 -7.45 -13.95 -0.07
N THR A 271 -7.26 -15.16 -0.60
CA THR A 271 -6.73 -16.34 0.09
C THR A 271 -5.43 -16.80 -0.60
N PHE A 272 -4.27 -16.39 -0.09
CA PHE A 272 -2.97 -16.81 -0.65
C PHE A 272 -1.98 -17.22 0.44
N ALA A 273 -0.99 -18.05 0.06
CA ALA A 273 -0.08 -18.70 1.01
C ALA A 273 1.00 -17.78 1.63
N LYS A 274 1.28 -16.60 1.05
CA LYS A 274 2.31 -15.69 1.56
C LYS A 274 1.74 -14.72 2.62
N PRO A 275 2.37 -14.53 3.78
CA PRO A 275 1.88 -13.61 4.81
C PRO A 275 1.75 -12.15 4.33
N ILE A 276 0.76 -11.44 4.87
CA ILE A 276 0.50 -10.02 4.65
C ILE A 276 0.57 -9.29 5.98
N ILE A 277 1.39 -8.24 6.03
CA ILE A 277 1.51 -7.36 7.17
C ILE A 277 0.97 -5.98 6.76
N ALA A 278 -0.02 -5.46 7.48
CA ALA A 278 -0.51 -4.10 7.30
C ALA A 278 0.28 -3.13 8.17
N ALA A 279 0.86 -2.10 7.55
CA ALA A 279 1.44 -0.95 8.22
C ALA A 279 0.48 0.25 8.08
N VAL A 280 -0.40 0.46 9.07
CA VAL A 280 -1.49 1.43 9.00
C VAL A 280 -1.08 2.76 9.61
N ASN A 281 -0.72 3.71 8.76
CA ASN A 281 -0.28 5.06 9.15
C ASN A 281 -1.36 6.12 8.79
N GLY A 282 -2.47 6.09 9.52
CA GLY A 282 -3.60 7.01 9.34
C GLY A 282 -4.96 6.32 9.36
N SER A 283 -5.96 6.95 8.78
CA SER A 283 -7.33 6.42 8.75
C SER A 283 -7.52 5.33 7.69
N ALA A 284 -8.17 4.23 8.05
CA ALA A 284 -8.64 3.20 7.14
C ALA A 284 -10.16 3.07 7.29
N TYR A 285 -10.92 3.37 6.25
CA TYR A 285 -12.39 3.39 6.27
C TYR A 285 -12.98 2.50 5.18
N GLY A 286 -14.14 1.91 5.49
CA GLY A 286 -14.88 1.00 4.62
C GLY A 286 -14.00 -0.13 4.10
N GLY A 287 -13.93 -0.26 2.77
CA GLY A 287 -13.06 -1.22 2.10
C GLY A 287 -11.59 -1.20 2.56
N GLY A 288 -11.06 -0.06 3.01
CA GLY A 288 -9.73 0.00 3.61
C GLY A 288 -9.63 -0.77 4.93
N THR A 289 -10.65 -0.68 5.78
CA THR A 289 -10.76 -1.50 7.00
C THR A 289 -10.94 -2.98 6.64
N GLU A 290 -11.72 -3.29 5.61
CA GLU A 290 -11.91 -4.67 5.15
C GLU A 290 -10.62 -5.31 4.62
N MET A 291 -9.76 -4.50 3.96
CA MET A 291 -8.41 -4.92 3.58
C MET A 291 -7.55 -5.20 4.82
N VAL A 292 -7.53 -4.28 5.80
CA VAL A 292 -6.75 -4.44 7.04
C VAL A 292 -7.17 -5.71 7.79
N MET A 293 -8.48 -5.95 7.95
CA MET A 293 -8.99 -7.14 8.65
C MET A 293 -8.66 -8.46 7.93
N ASN A 294 -8.29 -8.43 6.64
CA ASN A 294 -7.84 -9.64 5.94
C ASN A 294 -6.31 -9.85 6.00
N CYS A 295 -5.54 -8.88 6.48
CA CYS A 295 -4.11 -9.06 6.71
C CYS A 295 -3.87 -10.01 7.89
N ASP A 296 -2.70 -10.67 7.90
CA ASP A 296 -2.36 -11.65 8.93
C ASP A 296 -1.81 -10.97 10.19
N ILE A 297 -1.07 -9.87 10.00
CA ILE A 297 -0.54 -9.02 11.08
C ILE A 297 -0.87 -7.56 10.76
N VAL A 298 -1.30 -6.81 11.76
CA VAL A 298 -1.63 -5.39 11.63
C VAL A 298 -0.85 -4.58 12.66
N VAL A 299 0.00 -3.68 12.17
CA VAL A 299 0.69 -2.65 12.95
C VAL A 299 0.06 -1.31 12.63
N ALA A 300 -0.38 -0.57 13.65
CA ALA A 300 -1.07 0.70 13.48
C ALA A 300 -0.34 1.85 14.19
N SER A 301 -0.43 3.04 13.61
CA SER A 301 -0.09 4.28 14.31
C SER A 301 -1.04 4.49 15.48
N GLU A 302 -0.57 5.09 16.58
CA GLU A 302 -1.43 5.63 17.66
C GLU A 302 -2.52 6.59 17.13
N GLU A 303 -2.22 7.29 16.04
CA GLU A 303 -3.15 8.21 15.36
C GLU A 303 -4.12 7.50 14.39
N ALA A 304 -3.95 6.19 14.15
CA ALA A 304 -4.79 5.49 13.18
C ALA A 304 -6.24 5.36 13.66
N THR A 305 -7.17 5.39 12.72
CA THR A 305 -8.61 5.25 13.00
C THR A 305 -9.22 4.31 11.98
N PHE A 306 -10.01 3.37 12.46
CA PHE A 306 -10.68 2.34 11.66
C PHE A 306 -12.18 2.58 11.64
N GLN A 307 -12.85 2.34 10.52
CA GLN A 307 -14.30 2.53 10.44
C GLN A 307 -14.93 1.68 9.35
N LEU A 308 -16.13 1.21 9.59
CA LEU A 308 -17.02 0.67 8.57
C LEU A 308 -18.25 1.61 8.47
N PRO A 309 -18.15 2.73 7.73
CA PRO A 309 -19.18 3.79 7.70
C PRO A 309 -20.38 3.46 6.79
N GLU A 310 -20.42 2.26 6.20
CA GLU A 310 -21.35 1.87 5.14
C GLU A 310 -22.82 2.09 5.52
N VAL A 311 -23.20 1.71 6.75
CA VAL A 311 -24.57 1.91 7.27
C VAL A 311 -24.99 3.38 7.32
N LYS A 312 -24.04 4.32 7.48
CA LYS A 312 -24.34 5.77 7.45
C LYS A 312 -24.62 6.28 6.04
N ARG A 313 -24.36 5.47 5.01
CA ARG A 313 -24.49 5.82 3.59
C ARG A 313 -25.49 4.94 2.85
N GLY A 314 -26.26 4.10 3.56
CA GLY A 314 -27.23 3.19 2.95
C GLY A 314 -26.59 2.07 2.14
N VAL A 315 -25.34 1.71 2.45
CA VAL A 315 -24.62 0.58 1.83
C VAL A 315 -24.11 -0.38 2.91
N VAL A 316 -23.41 -1.45 2.52
CA VAL A 316 -22.98 -2.53 3.44
C VAL A 316 -21.52 -2.96 3.19
N ALA A 317 -20.81 -3.35 4.25
CA ALA A 317 -19.41 -3.80 4.23
C ALA A 317 -19.28 -5.26 3.74
N VAL A 318 -19.62 -5.47 2.46
CA VAL A 318 -19.79 -6.79 1.82
C VAL A 318 -18.49 -7.44 1.36
N GLN A 319 -17.36 -6.73 1.46
CA GLN A 319 -16.06 -7.22 1.01
C GLN A 319 -15.32 -7.98 2.13
N GLY A 320 -16.10 -8.48 3.09
CA GLY A 320 -15.71 -9.42 4.14
C GLY A 320 -15.39 -8.79 5.49
N GLY A 321 -15.64 -7.48 5.69
CA GLY A 321 -15.54 -6.84 7.00
C GLY A 321 -16.50 -7.43 8.03
N MET A 322 -17.79 -7.57 7.66
CA MET A 322 -18.83 -8.13 8.53
C MET A 322 -18.47 -9.51 9.12
N PRO A 323 -18.21 -10.55 8.29
CA PRO A 323 -17.93 -11.90 8.79
C PRO A 323 -16.58 -12.02 9.50
N ARG A 324 -15.60 -11.14 9.22
CA ARG A 324 -14.30 -11.17 9.91
C ARG A 324 -14.37 -10.51 11.27
N LEU A 325 -14.98 -9.34 11.37
CA LEU A 325 -15.11 -8.66 12.66
C LEU A 325 -15.91 -9.51 13.65
N GLY A 326 -16.97 -10.18 13.19
CA GLY A 326 -17.72 -11.13 14.02
C GLY A 326 -16.89 -12.29 14.55
N ARG A 327 -15.95 -12.81 13.75
CA ARG A 327 -15.02 -13.88 14.18
C ARG A 327 -13.92 -13.38 15.10
N ILE A 328 -13.40 -12.17 14.87
CA ILE A 328 -12.28 -11.61 15.63
C ILE A 328 -12.76 -11.09 17.00
N ALA A 329 -13.83 -10.29 17.01
CA ALA A 329 -14.28 -9.54 18.20
C ALA A 329 -15.55 -10.13 18.85
N GLY A 330 -16.18 -11.13 18.23
CA GLY A 330 -17.48 -11.63 18.65
C GLY A 330 -18.65 -10.72 18.23
N HIS A 331 -19.88 -11.21 18.44
CA HIS A 331 -21.08 -10.58 17.91
C HIS A 331 -21.32 -9.16 18.45
N GLN A 332 -21.24 -8.95 19.76
CA GLN A 332 -21.63 -7.68 20.39
C GLN A 332 -20.70 -6.53 19.98
N LEU A 333 -19.39 -6.76 19.98
CA LEU A 333 -18.42 -5.75 19.53
C LEU A 333 -18.53 -5.52 18.03
N ALA A 334 -18.66 -6.58 17.23
CA ALA A 334 -18.86 -6.42 15.79
C ALA A 334 -20.11 -5.58 15.48
N SER A 335 -21.23 -5.86 16.15
CA SER A 335 -22.48 -5.10 16.03
C SER A 335 -22.29 -3.63 16.41
N GLU A 336 -21.52 -3.33 17.46
CA GLU A 336 -21.20 -1.96 17.86
C GLU A 336 -20.56 -1.16 16.71
N MET A 337 -19.50 -1.70 16.10
CA MET A 337 -18.80 -1.00 15.01
C MET A 337 -19.59 -1.00 13.70
N LEU A 338 -20.20 -2.13 13.32
CA LEU A 338 -20.90 -2.31 12.05
C LEU A 338 -22.23 -1.54 11.98
N LEU A 339 -23.03 -1.56 13.05
CA LEU A 339 -24.37 -0.96 13.03
C LEU A 339 -24.36 0.54 13.34
N THR A 340 -23.39 1.01 14.15
CA THR A 340 -23.25 2.45 14.40
C THR A 340 -22.42 3.14 13.32
N GLY A 341 -21.59 2.38 12.59
CA GLY A 341 -20.60 2.91 11.66
C GLY A 341 -19.70 3.97 12.29
N ARG A 342 -19.39 3.86 13.60
CA ARG A 342 -18.54 4.84 14.32
C ARG A 342 -17.05 4.61 14.02
N PRO A 343 -16.21 5.66 14.04
CA PRO A 343 -14.77 5.49 14.04
C PRO A 343 -14.28 4.78 15.31
N VAL A 344 -13.25 3.96 15.16
CA VAL A 344 -12.58 3.17 16.20
C VAL A 344 -11.09 3.55 16.19
N PRO A 345 -10.58 4.23 17.24
CA PRO A 345 -9.17 4.56 17.36
C PRO A 345 -8.27 3.32 17.44
N ALA A 346 -7.00 3.44 17.05
CA ALA A 346 -6.04 2.33 17.02
C ALA A 346 -5.93 1.56 18.35
N GLN A 347 -5.90 2.28 19.47
CA GLN A 347 -5.81 1.66 20.79
C GLN A 347 -7.03 0.79 21.11
N GLU A 348 -8.20 1.21 20.65
CA GLU A 348 -9.43 0.44 20.82
C GLU A 348 -9.48 -0.77 19.88
N ALA A 349 -9.02 -0.60 18.64
CA ALA A 349 -8.86 -1.70 17.68
C ALA A 349 -7.90 -2.79 18.18
N TYR A 350 -6.86 -2.39 18.95
CA TYR A 350 -5.91 -3.29 19.61
C TYR A 350 -6.52 -3.97 20.85
N LEU A 351 -7.06 -3.20 21.80
CA LEU A 351 -7.45 -3.72 23.11
C LEU A 351 -8.86 -4.33 23.17
N ARG A 352 -9.82 -3.76 22.44
CA ARG A 352 -11.24 -4.19 22.50
C ARG A 352 -11.58 -5.12 21.34
N PHE A 353 -11.29 -4.68 20.11
CA PHE A 353 -11.71 -5.44 18.93
C PHE A 353 -10.73 -6.53 18.51
N GLY A 354 -9.44 -6.40 18.85
CA GLY A 354 -8.44 -7.46 18.63
C GLY A 354 -8.01 -7.67 17.18
N PHE A 355 -8.31 -6.76 16.24
CA PHE A 355 -7.85 -6.88 14.84
C PHE A 355 -6.56 -6.09 14.55
N VAL A 356 -5.97 -5.46 15.56
CA VAL A 356 -4.63 -4.84 15.50
C VAL A 356 -3.70 -5.65 16.40
N ASN A 357 -2.49 -5.96 15.93
CA ASN A 357 -1.48 -6.71 16.71
C ASN A 357 -0.57 -5.79 17.52
N LYS A 358 -0.23 -4.61 16.99
CA LYS A 358 0.67 -3.65 17.64
C LYS A 358 0.29 -2.21 17.30
N VAL A 359 0.29 -1.35 18.32
CA VAL A 359 0.13 0.10 18.17
C VAL A 359 1.47 0.75 18.51
N VAL A 360 1.95 1.65 17.64
CA VAL A 360 3.25 2.33 17.79
C VAL A 360 3.14 3.80 17.39
N PRO A 361 4.10 4.67 17.78
CA PRO A 361 4.18 6.02 17.25
C PRO A 361 4.20 6.02 15.71
N LYS A 362 3.60 7.05 15.11
CA LYS A 362 3.44 7.19 13.65
C LYS A 362 4.71 6.96 12.84
N SER A 363 5.84 7.44 13.35
CA SER A 363 7.16 7.31 12.70
C SER A 363 7.72 5.89 12.70
N GLN A 364 7.22 5.01 13.58
CA GLN A 364 7.74 3.66 13.80
C GLN A 364 6.88 2.57 13.14
N VAL A 365 5.72 2.90 12.58
CA VAL A 365 4.77 1.91 12.01
C VAL A 365 5.43 1.01 10.97
N LEU A 366 6.20 1.60 10.04
CA LEU A 366 6.87 0.82 8.99
C LEU A 366 7.98 -0.06 9.58
N ALA A 367 8.81 0.48 10.47
CA ALA A 367 9.87 -0.27 11.12
C ALA A 367 9.30 -1.47 11.88
N ALA A 368 8.29 -1.26 12.72
CA ALA A 368 7.65 -2.32 13.49
C ALA A 368 6.96 -3.38 12.60
N ALA A 369 6.42 -3.01 11.43
CA ALA A 369 5.89 -3.96 10.47
C ALA A 369 7.00 -4.79 9.79
N LEU A 370 8.13 -4.15 9.46
CA LEU A 370 9.31 -4.82 8.93
C LEU A 370 9.96 -5.75 9.96
N ASP A 371 9.93 -5.41 11.25
CA ASP A 371 10.43 -6.29 12.31
C ASP A 371 9.66 -7.62 12.34
N PHE A 372 8.33 -7.60 12.17
CA PHE A 372 7.55 -8.83 11.99
C PHE A 372 7.92 -9.56 10.71
N ALA A 373 8.16 -8.84 9.61
CA ALA A 373 8.57 -9.46 8.35
C ALA A 373 9.92 -10.17 8.48
N LEU A 374 10.89 -9.54 9.14
CA LEU A 374 12.22 -10.10 9.41
C LEU A 374 12.12 -11.36 10.27
N GLN A 375 11.31 -11.33 11.33
CA GLN A 375 11.03 -12.52 12.14
C GLN A 375 10.42 -13.65 11.30
N ILE A 376 9.47 -13.36 10.41
CA ILE A 376 8.89 -14.36 9.51
C ILE A 376 9.97 -14.93 8.57
N CYS A 377 10.84 -14.09 8.02
CA CYS A 377 11.93 -14.49 7.12
C CYS A 377 13.01 -15.37 7.78
N GLN A 378 13.08 -15.42 9.11
CA GLN A 378 13.96 -16.33 9.84
C GLN A 378 13.41 -17.76 9.94
N ASN A 379 12.15 -17.99 9.54
CA ASN A 379 11.52 -19.30 9.61
C ASN A 379 11.56 -20.01 8.24
N SER A 380 11.37 -21.34 8.26
CA SER A 380 11.20 -22.13 7.04
C SER A 380 10.08 -21.57 6.16
N PRO A 381 10.34 -21.23 4.88
CA PRO A 381 9.35 -20.65 4.00
C PRO A 381 8.18 -21.60 3.72
N ASP A 382 8.42 -22.91 3.72
CA ASP A 382 7.37 -23.92 3.56
C ASP A 382 6.51 -24.03 4.81
N ALA A 383 7.12 -24.01 6.00
CA ALA A 383 6.39 -24.03 7.27
C ALA A 383 5.49 -22.79 7.39
N VAL A 384 6.02 -21.59 7.12
CA VAL A 384 5.24 -20.33 7.16
C VAL A 384 4.03 -20.39 6.23
N GLN A 385 4.21 -20.83 4.99
CA GLN A 385 3.11 -20.94 4.02
C GLN A 385 2.08 -21.99 4.44
N SER A 386 2.55 -23.12 4.96
CA SER A 386 1.71 -24.20 5.47
C SER A 386 0.90 -23.75 6.69
N THR A 387 1.51 -23.10 7.67
CA THR A 387 0.83 -22.53 8.84
C THR A 387 -0.22 -21.50 8.43
N LYS A 388 0.12 -20.59 7.51
CA LYS A 388 -0.86 -19.64 6.98
C LYS A 388 -2.03 -20.34 6.30
N ARG A 389 -1.78 -21.44 5.57
CA ARG A 389 -2.86 -22.20 4.92
C ARG A 389 -3.85 -22.75 5.94
N ALA A 390 -3.37 -23.31 7.06
CA ALA A 390 -4.23 -23.77 8.15
C ALA A 390 -5.10 -22.62 8.70
N LEU A 391 -4.50 -21.44 8.96
CA LEU A 391 -5.24 -20.26 9.43
C LEU A 391 -6.31 -19.74 8.45
N VAL A 392 -6.15 -19.99 7.16
CA VAL A 392 -7.19 -19.66 6.16
C VAL A 392 -8.31 -20.71 6.20
N LEU A 393 -7.98 -21.99 6.37
CA LEU A 393 -8.96 -23.08 6.40
C LEU A 393 -9.89 -22.98 7.63
N THR A 394 -9.39 -22.55 8.79
CA THR A 394 -10.23 -22.32 10.00
C THR A 394 -11.32 -21.27 9.79
N LYS A 395 -11.21 -20.42 8.75
CA LYS A 395 -12.26 -19.45 8.40
C LYS A 395 -13.44 -20.13 7.67
N GLN A 396 -13.19 -21.29 7.07
CA GLN A 396 -14.11 -22.03 6.20
C GLN A 396 -14.67 -23.29 6.87
N ILE A 397 -13.87 -23.93 7.73
CA ILE A 397 -14.17 -25.19 8.40
C ILE A 397 -14.22 -24.91 9.90
N ALA A 398 -15.33 -25.27 10.54
CA ALA A 398 -15.53 -25.04 11.97
C ALA A 398 -14.90 -26.13 12.84
N ASP A 399 -14.95 -27.38 12.38
CA ASP A 399 -14.38 -28.52 13.09
C ASP A 399 -12.85 -28.54 12.98
N VAL A 400 -12.18 -28.75 14.12
CA VAL A 400 -10.72 -28.69 14.20
C VAL A 400 -10.05 -29.86 13.48
N GLU A 401 -10.61 -31.06 13.59
CA GLU A 401 -10.06 -32.27 12.97
C GLU A 401 -10.20 -32.23 11.44
N ASP A 402 -11.33 -31.69 10.96
CA ASP A 402 -11.52 -31.45 9.53
C ASP A 402 -10.50 -30.43 8.98
N VAL A 403 -10.16 -29.39 9.76
CA VAL A 403 -9.10 -28.43 9.39
C VAL A 403 -7.75 -29.15 9.29
N VAL A 404 -7.40 -29.99 10.28
CA VAL A 404 -6.15 -30.76 10.28
C VAL A 404 -6.06 -31.65 9.05
N ALA A 405 -7.11 -32.43 8.78
CA ALA A 405 -7.16 -33.33 7.63
C ALA A 405 -7.09 -32.57 6.29
N ALA A 406 -7.80 -31.45 6.16
CA ALA A 406 -7.77 -30.60 4.97
C ALA A 406 -6.42 -29.91 4.77
N HIS A 407 -5.78 -29.47 5.86
CA HIS A 407 -4.48 -28.81 5.85
C HIS A 407 -3.37 -29.76 5.41
N ILE A 408 -3.26 -30.95 6.04
CA ILE A 408 -2.21 -31.93 5.69
C ILE A 408 -2.31 -32.36 4.22
N ARG A 409 -3.53 -32.45 3.67
CA ARG A 409 -3.76 -32.79 2.26
C ARG A 409 -3.53 -31.61 1.29
N SER A 410 -3.43 -30.38 1.80
CA SER A 410 -3.21 -29.21 0.96
C SER A 410 -1.83 -29.25 0.28
N PRO A 411 -1.63 -28.52 -0.84
CA PRO A 411 -0.32 -28.40 -1.46
C PRO A 411 0.74 -27.85 -0.50
N GLU A 412 0.41 -26.85 0.31
CA GLU A 412 1.30 -26.26 1.31
C GLU A 412 1.64 -27.24 2.44
N GLY A 413 0.63 -27.96 2.95
CA GLY A 413 0.82 -29.01 3.96
C GLY A 413 1.78 -30.08 3.48
N ARG A 414 1.49 -30.68 2.32
CA ARG A 414 2.37 -31.71 1.72
C ARG A 414 3.79 -31.20 1.46
N ARG A 415 3.95 -29.98 0.93
CA ARG A 415 5.28 -29.40 0.71
C ARG A 415 6.06 -29.25 2.00
N ALA A 416 5.44 -28.77 3.09
CA ALA A 416 6.13 -28.62 4.36
C ALA A 416 6.67 -29.94 4.93
N TYR A 417 5.98 -31.07 4.72
CA TYR A 417 6.42 -32.38 5.20
C TYR A 417 7.45 -33.08 4.31
N MET A 418 7.50 -32.73 3.02
CA MET A 418 8.35 -33.40 2.03
C MET A 418 9.56 -32.56 1.60
N SER A 419 9.64 -31.30 2.05
CA SER A 419 10.68 -30.34 1.67
C SER A 419 11.97 -30.57 2.44
N GLU A 420 13.11 -30.30 1.81
CA GLU A 420 14.44 -30.28 2.46
C GLU A 420 14.49 -29.32 3.66
N ASN A 421 13.66 -28.26 3.64
CA ASN A 421 13.56 -27.29 4.74
C ASN A 421 13.14 -27.92 6.08
N ILE A 422 12.39 -29.04 6.07
CA ILE A 422 12.05 -29.74 7.32
C ILE A 422 13.28 -30.41 7.92
N GLN A 423 14.13 -31.00 7.07
CA GLN A 423 15.35 -31.67 7.51
C GLN A 423 16.36 -30.65 8.04
N GLU A 424 16.53 -29.53 7.35
CA GLU A 424 17.37 -28.42 7.82
C GLU A 424 16.92 -27.90 9.18
N GLY A 425 15.61 -27.64 9.35
CA GLY A 425 15.06 -27.16 10.62
C GLY A 425 15.25 -28.15 11.77
N LEU A 426 15.04 -29.44 11.53
CA LEU A 426 15.24 -30.49 12.54
C LEU A 426 16.72 -30.65 12.92
N ASN A 427 17.63 -30.57 11.94
CA ASN A 427 19.07 -30.62 12.19
C ASN A 427 19.54 -29.42 13.02
N ALA A 428 19.14 -28.20 12.64
CA ALA A 428 19.48 -26.98 13.38
C ALA A 428 18.98 -27.02 14.82
N PHE A 429 17.78 -27.57 15.07
CA PHE A 429 17.25 -27.77 16.41
C PHE A 429 18.08 -28.76 17.24
N GLY A 430 18.54 -29.85 16.62
CA GLY A 430 19.40 -30.85 17.25
C GLY A 430 20.79 -30.32 17.61
N GLU A 431 21.39 -29.50 16.75
CA GLU A 431 22.70 -28.86 16.97
C GLU A 431 22.67 -27.86 18.13
N VAL A 432 21.62 -27.04 18.23
CA VAL A 432 21.45 -26.10 19.35
C VAL A 432 21.25 -26.83 20.68
N SER A 433 20.50 -27.95 20.66
CA SER A 433 20.26 -28.75 21.87
C SER A 433 21.51 -29.46 22.42
N GLN A 434 22.55 -29.64 21.60
CA GLN A 434 23.84 -30.22 22.04
C GLN A 434 24.83 -29.20 22.60
N ILE A 435 24.64 -27.91 22.35
CA ILE A 435 25.54 -26.84 22.82
C ILE A 435 25.16 -26.36 24.23
N ASP A 436 23.91 -26.57 24.64
CA ASP A 436 23.38 -26.20 25.97
C ASP A 436 23.31 -27.39 26.97
N CYS A 437 24.01 -28.51 26.72
CA CYS A 437 24.13 -29.66 27.63
C CYS A 437 25.53 -29.83 28.23
#